data_AF-A0A495JAM7-F1
#
_entry.id   AF-A0A495JAM7-F1
#
_cell.length_a   1.000
_cell.length_b   1.000
_cell.length_c   1.000
_cell.angle_alpha   90.00
_cell.angle_beta   90.00
_cell.angle_gamma   90.00
#
_symmetry.space_group_name_H-M   'P 1'
#
loop_
_entity.id
_entity.type
_entity.pdbx_description
1 polymer ?
#
loop_
_entity_poly.entity_id
_entity_poly.type
_entity_poly.pdbx_seq_one_letter_code
_entity_poly.pdbx_strand_id
1 'polypeptide(L)' 'MGSQEIRDALGGISRQRVYQITQRRDFPEPVAQLGMGNVWLAEDVEAWIKEHRSSLDD' A
#
# COMPACT_ATOMS: atom_id res chain seq x y z
N MET A 1 -0.83 9.10 2.43
CA MET A 1 -1.82 8.02 2.17
C MET A 1 -1.78 7.04 3.34
N GLY A 2 -2.92 6.60 3.86
CA GLY A 2 -2.99 5.57 4.91
C GLY A 2 -3.46 4.22 4.38
N SER A 3 -3.53 3.21 5.25
CA SER A 3 -3.88 1.84 4.85
C SER A 3 -5.29 1.71 4.26
N GLN A 4 -6.21 2.62 4.61
CA GLN A 4 -7.56 2.66 4.07
C GLN A 4 -7.53 3.10 2.60
N GLU A 5 -6.85 4.20 2.29
CA GLU A 5 -6.75 4.72 0.93
C GLU A 5 -5.96 3.76 0.03
N ILE A 6 -4.91 3.10 0.56
CA ILE A 6 -4.16 2.06 -0.16
C ILE A 6 -5.09 0.90 -0.53
N ARG A 7 -6.00 0.50 0.36
CA ARG A 7 -6.98 -0.56 0.06
C ARG A 7 -7.84 -0.20 -1.13
N ASP A 8 -8.33 1.03 -1.16
CA ASP A 8 -9.25 1.49 -2.18
C ASP A 8 -8.51 1.63 -3.53
N ALA A 9 -7.25 2.10 -3.53
CA ALA A 9 -6.38 2.14 -4.71
C ALA A 9 -6.05 0.74 -5.28
N LEU A 10 -5.97 -0.27 -4.41
CA LEU A 10 -5.78 -1.67 -4.79
C LEU A 10 -7.08 -2.38 -5.21
N GLY A 11 -8.19 -1.66 -5.37
CA GLY A 11 -9.46 -2.25 -5.83
C GLY A 11 -10.31 -2.88 -4.71
N GLY A 12 -10.11 -2.48 -3.45
CA GLY A 12 -10.99 -2.88 -2.35
C GLY A 12 -10.65 -4.26 -1.74
N ILE A 13 -9.41 -4.72 -1.88
CA ILE A 13 -8.93 -6.00 -1.30
C ILE A 13 -9.07 -6.05 0.23
N SER A 14 -8.90 -7.22 0.85
CA SER A 14 -9.00 -7.35 2.31
C SER A 14 -7.95 -6.51 3.06
N ARG A 15 -8.29 -6.04 4.28
CA ARG A 15 -7.34 -5.32 5.15
C ARG A 15 -6.09 -6.15 5.46
N GLN A 16 -6.25 -7.47 5.62
CA GLN A 16 -5.13 -8.38 5.84
C GLN A 16 -4.19 -8.42 4.62
N ARG A 17 -4.74 -8.42 3.40
CA ARG A 17 -3.94 -8.39 2.18
C ARG A 17 -3.19 -7.07 2.03
N VAL A 18 -3.83 -5.93 2.34
CA VAL A 18 -3.14 -4.63 2.39
C VAL A 18 -1.97 -4.67 3.36
N TYR A 19 -2.18 -5.18 4.58
CA TYR A 19 -1.11 -5.32 5.57
C TYR A 19 0.06 -6.15 5.02
N GLN A 20 -0.19 -7.32 4.43
CA GLN A 20 0.86 -8.15 3.82
C GLN A 20 1.63 -7.41 2.72
N ILE A 21 0.93 -6.68 1.85
CA ILE A 21 1.56 -5.90 0.78
C ILE A 21 2.46 -4.80 1.35
N THR A 22 1.95 -4.03 2.32
CA THR A 22 2.69 -2.93 2.95
C THR A 22 3.90 -3.38 3.78
N GLN A 23 4.07 -4.70 3.99
CA GLN A 23 5.23 -5.31 4.66
C GLN A 23 6.23 -5.92 3.65
N ARG A 24 5.94 -5.88 2.34
CA ARG A 24 6.89 -6.38 1.34
C ARG A 24 8.09 -5.44 1.26
N ARG A 25 9.26 -6.02 1.02
CA ARG A 25 10.54 -5.30 0.90
C ARG A 25 10.57 -4.29 -0.25
N ASP A 26 9.79 -4.53 -1.30
CA ASP A 26 9.68 -3.68 -2.47
C ASP A 26 8.59 -2.60 -2.32
N PHE A 27 7.80 -2.62 -1.24
CA PHE A 27 6.78 -1.61 -0.99
C PHE A 27 7.42 -0.33 -0.43
N PRO A 28 6.89 0.87 -0.75
CA PRO A 28 7.42 2.13 -0.22
C PRO A 28 7.51 2.18 1.30
N GLU A 29 8.60 2.76 1.80
CA GLU A 29 8.75 3.05 3.22
C GLU A 29 7.76 4.14 3.67
N PRO A 30 7.22 4.07 4.90
CA PRO A 30 6.32 5.09 5.39
C PRO A 30 7.08 6.39 5.74
N VAL A 31 6.50 7.53 5.39
CA VAL A 31 7.03 8.86 5.76
C VAL A 31 6.68 9.26 7.19
N ALA A 32 5.69 8.62 7.80
CA ALA A 32 5.42 8.76 9.22
C ALA A 32 4.81 7.49 9.81
N GLN A 33 5.08 7.26 11.09
CA GLN A 33 4.44 6.23 11.90
C GLN A 33 3.66 6.93 13.01
N LEU A 34 2.33 6.83 12.96
CA LEU A 34 1.42 7.43 13.93
C LEU A 34 0.83 6.34 14.83
N GLY A 35 0.27 6.73 15.98
CA GLY A 35 -0.47 5.79 16.84
C GLY A 35 -1.65 5.10 16.14
N MET A 36 -2.21 5.74 15.10
CA MET A 36 -3.30 5.18 14.28
C MET A 36 -2.79 4.28 13.13
N GLY A 37 -1.51 4.35 12.77
CA GLY A 37 -0.91 3.57 11.68
C GLY A 37 0.14 4.34 10.89
N ASN A 38 0.68 3.66 9.88
CA ASN A 38 1.68 4.21 8.97
C ASN A 38 1.05 5.16 7.94
N VAL A 39 1.84 6.14 7.51
CA VAL A 39 1.49 7.11 6.47
C VAL A 39 2.58 7.07 5.39
N TRP A 40 2.18 6.93 4.14
CA TRP A 40 3.04 6.88 2.96
C TRP A 40 2.87 8.11 2.06
N LEU A 41 3.86 8.41 1.23
CA LEU A 41 3.67 9.33 0.11
C LEU A 41 2.71 8.70 -0.90
N ALA A 42 1.76 9.50 -1.39
CA ALA A 42 0.78 9.01 -2.36
C ALA A 42 1.46 8.63 -3.69
N GLU A 43 2.39 9.47 -4.15
CA GLU A 43 3.11 9.26 -5.41
C GLU A 43 3.89 7.95 -5.45
N ASP A 44 4.57 7.58 -4.36
CA ASP A 44 5.35 6.35 -4.28
C ASP A 44 4.45 5.11 -4.31
N VAL A 45 3.32 5.16 -3.59
CA VAL A 45 2.35 4.06 -3.58
C VAL A 45 1.72 3.89 -4.97
N GLU A 46 1.32 4.98 -5.61
CA GLU A 46 0.72 4.94 -6.94
C GLU A 46 1.70 4.42 -8.00
N ALA A 47 2.96 4.86 -7.93
CA ALA A 47 4.04 4.36 -8.79
C ALA A 47 4.24 2.85 -8.60
N TRP A 48 4.31 2.40 -7.34
CA TRP A 48 4.47 0.98 -7.01
C TRP A 48 3.29 0.14 -7.54
N ILE A 49 2.04 0.59 -7.33
CA ILE A 49 0.85 -0.10 -7.82
C ILE A 49 0.88 -0.20 -9.35
N LYS A 50 1.27 0.87 -10.05
CA LYS A 50 1.36 0.88 -11.51
C LYS A 50 2.39 -0.13 -12.02
N GLU A 51 3.54 -0.24 -11.36
CA GLU A 51 4.60 -1.18 -11.70
C GLU A 51 4.20 -2.64 -11.40
N HIS A 52 3.50 -2.90 -10.30
CA HIS A 52 3.26 -4.25 -9.80
C HIS A 52 1.86 -4.81 -10.12
N ARG A 53 1.00 -4.05 -10.81
CA ARG A 53 -0.42 -4.40 -11.01
C ARG A 53 -0.63 -5.82 -11.53
N SER A 54 0.11 -6.22 -12.56
CA SER A 54 -0.01 -7.56 -13.16
C SER A 54 0.33 -8.71 -12.21
N SER A 55 1.19 -8.47 -11.21
CA SER A 55 1.60 -9.49 -10.22
C SER A 55 0.68 -9.58 -9.01
N LEU A 56 -0.30 -8.68 -8.89
CA LEU A 56 -1.24 -8.63 -7.77
C LEU A 56 -2.53 -9.40 -8.02
N ASP A 57 -2.82 -9.72 -9.30
CA ASP A 57 -4.04 -10.39 -9.76
C ASP A 57 -3.91 -11.94 -9.83
N ASP A 58 -2.71 -12.49 -9.61
CA ASP A 58 -2.40 -13.94 -9.49
C ASP A 58 -2.54 -14.44 -8.04
#